data_AF-A0A9P6WHQ9-F1
#
_entry.id   AF-A0A9P6WHQ9-F1
#
_cell.length_a   1.000
_cell.length_b   1.000
_cell.length_c   1.000
_cell.angle_alpha   90.00
_cell.angle_beta   90.00
_cell.angle_gamma   90.00
#
_symmetry.space_group_name_H-M   'P 1'
#
loop_
_entity.id
_entity.type
_entity.pdbx_description
1 polymer ?
#
loop_
_entity_poly.entity_id
_entity_poly.type
_entity_poly.pdbx_seq_one_letter_code
_entity_poly.pdbx_strand_id
1 'polypeptide(L)'
;MNYITGEFLSYPEWSFYLPSNIFFFLKSINFTTEKKRIITKEEKIGPKYLFACHPHGVISFGITASLCWGGEDNVWDTKVSDCSISEPFNDVNENDIKSSHKLKSSKSFRSLFPGISNHLLTIPTQFSLPFYRDYIMALGVGLVTKSGISSILRKNHSVTIVVGGAHESLYAKPGANKIVLNRRKGFIRIALELCTKTEEDIIHLTDEEISDNIYNGRWNNSMSDIAIVPVYVFGENNVHNVFNTTEEISENSEIMKTLLKLQLLMKKYTGFTLPLVNSRGVFNYDFGLLPYKRRMDVVTGEPIYIYRKFSKSIKDKVTDEEIDYYHEIYRNKLVELWEKHKGFATEWDENLEIVE
;
A
#
# COMPACT_ATOMS: atom_id res chain seq x y z
N MET A 1 17.60 3.86 -4.92
CA MET A 1 18.38 3.63 -3.69
C MET A 1 19.65 4.43 -3.82
N ASN A 2 19.84 5.36 -2.90
CA ASN A 2 21.13 6.01 -2.74
C ASN A 2 21.97 5.11 -1.85
N TYR A 3 23.23 4.95 -2.23
CA TYR A 3 24.17 4.18 -1.44
C TYR A 3 25.32 5.08 -1.03
N ILE A 4 25.63 5.06 0.25
CA ILE A 4 26.86 5.65 0.77
C ILE A 4 27.92 4.57 0.69
N THR A 5 28.88 4.77 -0.20
CA THR A 5 30.07 3.94 -0.29
C THR A 5 31.15 4.53 0.61
N GLY A 6 31.57 3.77 1.60
CA GLY A 6 32.72 4.14 2.44
C GLY A 6 33.67 2.97 2.61
N GLU A 7 34.95 3.27 2.80
CA GLU A 7 35.92 2.27 3.23
C GLU A 7 35.85 2.11 4.74
N PHE A 8 35.42 0.93 5.19
CA PHE A 8 35.38 0.59 6.61
C PHE A 8 36.20 -0.68 6.87
N LEU A 9 36.78 -0.76 8.07
CA LEU A 9 37.25 -2.04 8.61
C LEU A 9 36.04 -2.88 8.98
N SER A 10 35.87 -4.02 8.32
CA SER A 10 34.76 -4.95 8.55
C SER A 10 35.23 -6.37 8.31
N TYR A 11 34.53 -7.38 8.84
CA TYR A 11 34.76 -8.79 8.54
C TYR A 11 34.15 -9.17 7.16
N PRO A 12 34.47 -10.33 6.58
CA PRO A 12 33.79 -10.80 5.36
C PRO A 12 32.27 -10.85 5.53
N GLU A 13 31.48 -10.48 4.52
CA GLU A 13 30.00 -10.43 4.65
C GLU A 13 29.37 -11.75 5.09
N TRP A 14 29.85 -12.87 4.56
CA TRP A 14 29.37 -14.21 4.94
C TRP A 14 29.49 -14.49 6.45
N SER A 15 30.42 -13.82 7.14
CA SER A 15 30.64 -14.01 8.57
C SER A 15 29.53 -13.44 9.45
N PHE A 16 28.75 -12.45 8.96
CA PHE A 16 27.60 -11.90 9.68
C PHE A 16 26.40 -12.84 9.72
N TYR A 17 26.39 -13.88 8.89
CA TYR A 17 25.34 -14.90 8.86
C TYR A 17 25.66 -16.11 9.75
N LEU A 18 26.84 -16.13 10.38
CA LEU A 18 27.22 -17.20 11.29
C LEU A 18 26.57 -17.03 12.67
N PRO A 19 26.15 -18.14 13.31
CA PRO A 19 25.87 -18.15 14.74
C PRO A 19 27.03 -17.56 15.56
N SER A 20 26.72 -16.78 16.60
CA SER A 20 27.71 -16.00 17.37
C SER A 20 28.87 -16.85 17.89
N ASN A 21 28.61 -18.07 18.36
CA ASN A 21 29.61 -19.03 18.82
C ASN A 21 30.61 -19.44 17.71
N ILE A 22 30.12 -19.66 16.48
CA ILE A 22 30.97 -20.01 15.34
C ILE A 22 31.79 -18.80 14.90
N PHE A 23 31.18 -17.62 14.86
CA PHE A 23 31.89 -16.38 14.53
C PHE A 23 33.05 -16.12 15.51
N PHE A 24 32.81 -16.21 16.82
CA PHE A 24 33.86 -16.00 17.83
C PHE A 24 34.95 -17.09 17.80
N PHE A 25 34.60 -18.34 17.48
CA PHE A 25 35.58 -19.39 17.27
C PHE A 25 36.46 -19.12 16.04
N LEU A 26 35.88 -18.77 14.90
CA LEU A 26 36.65 -18.43 13.69
C LEU A 26 37.52 -17.20 13.90
N LYS A 27 37.05 -16.25 14.72
CA LYS A 27 37.84 -15.10 15.15
C LYS A 27 39.00 -15.52 16.06
N SER A 28 38.79 -16.44 17.00
CA SER A 28 39.86 -16.88 17.92
C SER A 28 40.99 -17.64 17.24
N ILE A 29 40.69 -18.32 16.13
CA ILE A 29 41.71 -18.98 15.27
C ILE A 29 42.23 -18.08 14.14
N ASN A 30 41.93 -16.78 14.16
CA ASN A 30 42.31 -15.80 13.12
C ASN A 30 41.88 -16.16 11.69
N PHE A 31 40.85 -16.99 11.53
CA PHE A 31 40.32 -17.37 10.22
C PHE A 31 39.52 -16.22 9.57
N THR A 32 38.87 -15.38 10.39
CA THR A 32 38.23 -14.15 9.94
C THR A 32 38.97 -12.93 10.50
N THR A 33 39.31 -11.99 9.61
CA THR A 33 39.99 -10.74 9.98
C THR A 33 39.29 -9.53 9.40
N GLU A 34 39.30 -8.44 10.16
CA GLU A 34 38.89 -7.13 9.66
C GLU A 34 39.86 -6.68 8.57
N LYS A 35 39.32 -6.35 7.42
CA LYS A 35 40.06 -5.74 6.31
C LYS A 35 39.30 -4.51 5.87
N LYS A 36 40.01 -3.54 5.30
CA LYS A 36 39.36 -2.41 4.61
C LYS A 36 38.54 -2.98 3.46
N ARG A 37 37.23 -2.74 3.54
CA ARG A 37 36.25 -3.17 2.55
C ARG A 37 35.42 -1.94 2.19
N ILE A 38 35.10 -1.83 0.91
CA ILE A 38 34.11 -0.86 0.46
C ILE A 38 32.77 -1.42 0.89
N ILE A 39 32.14 -0.75 1.85
CA ILE A 39 30.79 -1.08 2.29
C ILE A 39 29.85 -0.09 1.64
N THR A 40 28.89 -0.64 0.92
CA THR A 40 27.81 0.09 0.29
C THR A 40 26.63 0.04 1.24
N LYS A 41 26.38 1.13 1.97
CA LYS A 41 25.25 1.21 2.91
C LYS A 41 24.10 1.97 2.28
N GLU A 42 22.88 1.44 2.37
CA GLU A 42 21.70 2.17 1.94
C GLU A 42 21.53 3.44 2.77
N GLU A 43 21.37 4.56 2.06
CA GLU A 43 21.00 5.84 2.67
C GLU A 43 19.52 5.81 3.02
N LYS A 44 19.19 6.01 4.30
CA LYS A 44 17.81 6.09 4.75
C LYS A 44 17.24 7.47 4.38
N ILE A 45 16.18 7.48 3.58
CA ILE A 45 15.43 8.68 3.21
C ILE A 45 14.06 8.63 3.86
N GLY A 46 13.76 9.58 4.74
CA GLY A 46 12.48 9.66 5.46
C GLY A 46 12.28 8.59 6.54
N PRO A 47 11.08 8.52 7.16
CA PRO A 47 10.66 7.43 8.02
C PRO A 47 10.54 6.12 7.25
N LYS A 48 10.29 5.04 7.97
CA LYS A 48 9.79 3.80 7.37
C LYS A 48 8.30 4.02 7.05
N TYR A 49 7.91 3.94 5.79
CA TYR A 49 6.53 4.20 5.39
C TYR A 49 5.73 2.89 5.32
N LEU A 50 4.47 2.97 5.75
CA LEU A 50 3.45 1.97 5.53
C LEU A 50 2.36 2.60 4.66
N PHE A 51 2.43 2.35 3.36
CA PHE A 51 1.42 2.80 2.41
C PHE A 51 0.21 1.87 2.51
N ALA A 52 -0.92 2.43 2.91
CA ALA A 52 -2.18 1.73 3.10
C ALA A 52 -3.12 2.03 1.93
N CYS A 53 -3.27 1.06 1.03
CA CYS A 53 -3.97 1.24 -0.23
C CYS A 53 -5.44 0.80 -0.16
N HIS A 54 -6.29 1.61 -0.78
CA HIS A 54 -7.73 1.40 -0.98
C HIS A 54 -8.18 2.00 -2.33
N PRO A 55 -9.30 1.57 -2.91
CA PRO A 55 -9.84 0.22 -2.79
C PRO A 55 -8.90 -0.79 -3.48
N HIS A 56 -9.03 -2.07 -3.14
CA HIS A 56 -8.33 -3.17 -3.80
C HIS A 56 -8.94 -3.54 -5.16
N GLY A 57 -10.23 -3.27 -5.36
CA GLY A 57 -11.00 -3.93 -6.41
C GLY A 57 -10.95 -5.45 -6.31
N VAL A 58 -11.08 -6.12 -7.46
CA VAL A 58 -10.89 -7.58 -7.56
C VAL A 58 -9.44 -7.96 -7.26
N ILE A 59 -8.51 -7.26 -7.91
CA ILE A 59 -7.06 -7.34 -7.78
C ILE A 59 -6.59 -5.89 -7.81
N SER A 60 -5.70 -5.48 -6.91
CA SER A 60 -5.21 -4.10 -6.87
C SER A 60 -4.21 -3.83 -7.99
N PHE A 61 -4.71 -3.64 -9.22
CA PHE A 61 -3.91 -3.42 -10.42
C PHE A 61 -3.20 -2.07 -10.38
N GLY A 62 -3.82 -1.00 -9.90
CA GLY A 62 -3.21 0.32 -9.86
C GLY A 62 -1.91 0.34 -9.07
N ILE A 63 -1.93 -0.18 -7.83
CA ILE A 63 -0.74 -0.22 -6.99
C ILE A 63 0.29 -1.23 -7.48
N THR A 64 -0.16 -2.39 -7.97
CA THR A 64 0.72 -3.42 -8.54
C THR A 64 1.43 -2.89 -9.78
N ALA A 65 0.74 -2.15 -10.63
CA ALA A 65 1.35 -1.52 -11.80
C ALA A 65 2.40 -0.48 -11.40
N SER A 66 2.05 0.40 -10.47
CA SER A 66 2.93 1.45 -9.97
C SER A 66 4.24 0.91 -9.36
N LEU A 67 4.17 -0.23 -8.65
CA LEU A 67 5.30 -0.79 -7.90
C LEU A 67 6.06 -1.92 -8.62
N CYS A 68 5.38 -2.79 -9.37
CA CYS A 68 5.97 -4.03 -9.88
C CYS A 68 6.30 -3.99 -11.38
N TRP A 69 5.45 -3.39 -12.20
CA TRP A 69 5.66 -3.39 -13.67
C TRP A 69 6.54 -2.25 -14.15
N GLY A 70 6.80 -1.26 -13.28
CA GLY A 70 7.55 -0.08 -13.64
C GLY A 70 6.79 0.81 -14.62
N GLY A 71 7.41 1.92 -14.97
CA GLY A 71 6.85 2.93 -15.86
C GLY A 71 7.94 3.87 -16.34
N GLU A 72 7.58 4.82 -17.19
CA GLU A 72 8.49 5.89 -17.56
C GLU A 72 8.90 6.69 -16.32
N ASP A 73 10.19 7.04 -16.24
CA ASP A 73 10.75 7.83 -15.14
C ASP A 73 10.34 9.30 -15.16
N ASN A 74 9.53 9.69 -16.14
CA ASN A 74 9.02 11.04 -16.29
C ASN A 74 8.11 11.39 -15.10
N VAL A 75 8.29 12.60 -14.58
CA VAL A 75 7.41 13.22 -13.59
C VAL A 75 6.76 14.44 -14.23
N TRP A 76 5.43 14.49 -14.23
CA TRP A 76 4.66 15.60 -14.79
C TRP A 76 3.78 16.28 -13.74
N ASP A 77 3.35 17.49 -14.07
CA ASP A 77 2.32 18.21 -13.31
C ASP A 77 0.94 17.87 -13.87
N THR A 78 0.14 17.15 -13.09
CA THR A 78 -1.26 16.84 -13.40
C THR A 78 -2.16 17.88 -12.76
N LYS A 79 -3.06 18.48 -13.54
CA LYS A 79 -4.11 19.35 -13.02
C LYS A 79 -5.33 18.50 -12.64
N VAL A 80 -5.89 18.77 -11.47
CA VAL A 80 -7.14 18.17 -10.99
C VAL A 80 -8.23 19.23 -11.01
N SER A 81 -9.44 18.84 -11.37
CA SER A 81 -10.62 19.72 -11.38
C SER A 81 -11.51 19.46 -10.18
N ASP A 82 -12.06 20.53 -9.60
CA ASP A 82 -13.16 20.42 -8.63
C ASP A 82 -14.45 20.23 -9.41
N CYS A 83 -14.73 19.02 -9.88
CA CYS A 83 -16.04 18.72 -10.42
C CYS A 83 -17.04 18.58 -9.25
N SER A 84 -17.85 19.61 -9.01
CA SER A 84 -19.15 19.45 -8.38
C SER A 84 -20.10 18.89 -9.45
N ILE A 85 -20.42 17.60 -9.36
CA ILE A 85 -21.26 16.91 -10.34
C ILE A 85 -22.68 17.52 -10.28
N SER A 86 -23.02 18.36 -11.26
CA SER A 86 -24.42 18.73 -11.55
C SER A 86 -24.73 18.79 -13.05
N GLU A 87 -23.74 18.77 -13.94
CA GLU A 87 -23.96 18.83 -15.38
C GLU A 87 -23.23 17.68 -16.09
N PRO A 88 -23.89 17.03 -17.07
CA PRO A 88 -23.32 15.88 -17.78
C PRO A 88 -22.09 16.28 -18.61
N PHE A 89 -21.07 15.42 -18.56
CA PHE A 89 -19.71 15.60 -19.12
C PHE A 89 -19.65 15.98 -20.60
N ASN A 90 -20.75 15.79 -21.34
CA ASN A 90 -20.82 16.06 -22.78
C ASN A 90 -20.93 17.55 -23.13
N ASP A 91 -21.26 18.43 -22.17
CA ASP A 91 -21.45 19.88 -22.41
C ASP A 91 -20.34 20.76 -21.82
N VAL A 92 -19.31 20.18 -21.19
CA VAL A 92 -18.24 20.97 -20.55
C VAL A 92 -17.09 21.20 -21.52
N ASN A 93 -16.90 22.45 -21.93
CA ASN A 93 -15.74 22.88 -22.71
C ASN A 93 -14.47 22.70 -21.86
N GLU A 94 -13.43 22.06 -22.40
CA GLU A 94 -12.19 21.72 -21.68
C GLU A 94 -11.48 22.96 -21.09
N ASN A 95 -11.74 24.15 -21.66
CA ASN A 95 -11.24 25.44 -21.19
C ASN A 95 -12.00 26.02 -19.98
N ASP A 96 -13.22 25.55 -19.68
CA ASP A 96 -14.07 26.02 -18.59
C ASP A 96 -13.88 25.22 -17.28
N ILE A 97 -13.09 24.15 -17.34
CA ILE A 97 -12.73 23.34 -16.17
C ILE A 97 -11.78 24.16 -15.28
N LYS A 98 -12.32 24.75 -14.21
CA LYS A 98 -11.53 25.40 -13.17
C LYS A 98 -10.68 24.34 -12.46
N SER A 99 -9.39 24.27 -12.81
CA SER A 99 -8.43 23.42 -12.12
C SER A 99 -8.31 23.90 -10.67
N SER A 100 -8.50 23.01 -9.71
CA SER A 100 -8.48 23.33 -8.29
C SER A 100 -7.09 23.23 -7.67
N HIS A 101 -6.29 22.27 -8.12
CA HIS A 101 -4.88 22.15 -7.72
C HIS A 101 -4.06 21.35 -8.73
N LYS A 102 -2.73 21.42 -8.54
CA LYS A 102 -1.74 20.66 -9.31
C LYS A 102 -1.10 19.59 -8.43
N LEU A 103 -0.88 18.42 -9.00
CA LEU A 103 -0.18 17.29 -8.38
C LEU A 103 1.01 16.88 -9.24
N LYS A 104 2.07 16.36 -8.59
CA LYS A 104 3.10 15.61 -9.30
C LYS A 104 2.59 14.20 -9.58
N SER A 105 2.87 13.69 -10.77
CA SER A 105 2.44 12.36 -11.20
C SER A 105 3.53 11.65 -11.99
N SER A 106 3.55 10.33 -11.88
CA SER A 106 4.45 9.46 -12.62
C SER A 106 3.79 8.09 -12.83
N LYS A 107 4.24 7.33 -13.84
CA LYS A 107 3.84 5.93 -14.08
C LYS A 107 4.62 4.96 -13.18
N SER A 108 5.63 5.45 -12.46
CA SER A 108 6.54 4.64 -11.65
C SER A 108 6.62 5.21 -10.22
N PHE A 109 6.42 4.34 -9.23
CA PHE A 109 6.58 4.72 -7.83
C PHE A 109 7.98 5.26 -7.54
N ARG A 110 9.00 4.65 -8.15
CA ARG A 110 10.41 5.01 -7.91
C ARG A 110 10.72 6.44 -8.33
N SER A 111 10.07 6.94 -9.37
CA SER A 111 10.31 8.27 -9.93
C SER A 111 9.52 9.32 -9.16
N LEU A 112 8.34 8.96 -8.62
CA LEU A 112 7.55 9.82 -7.74
C LEU A 112 8.15 9.92 -6.32
N PHE A 113 8.74 8.83 -5.82
CA PHE A 113 9.32 8.71 -4.48
C PHE A 113 10.77 8.23 -4.54
N PRO A 114 11.69 9.06 -5.09
CA PRO A 114 13.07 8.65 -5.28
C PRO A 114 13.74 8.32 -3.95
N GLY A 115 14.35 7.14 -3.89
CA GLY A 115 15.12 6.70 -2.73
C GLY A 115 14.33 5.99 -1.64
N ILE A 116 13.00 5.96 -1.72
CA ILE A 116 12.15 5.16 -0.82
C ILE A 116 12.09 3.72 -1.34
N SER A 117 12.78 2.81 -0.65
CA SER A 117 12.71 1.37 -0.91
C SER A 117 11.39 0.81 -0.43
N ASN A 118 10.53 0.31 -1.32
CA ASN A 118 9.17 -0.12 -0.97
C ASN A 118 8.86 -1.55 -1.45
N HIS A 119 8.07 -2.30 -0.68
CA HIS A 119 7.72 -3.70 -0.92
C HIS A 119 6.20 -3.88 -0.89
N LEU A 120 5.60 -4.29 -2.01
CA LEU A 120 4.18 -4.64 -2.07
C LEU A 120 3.94 -5.98 -1.38
N LEU A 121 2.97 -6.06 -0.47
CA LEU A 121 2.65 -7.28 0.26
C LEU A 121 1.22 -7.76 -0.02
N THR A 122 1.05 -9.07 -0.18
CA THR A 122 -0.25 -9.71 -0.44
C THR A 122 -0.52 -10.90 0.49
N ILE A 123 -1.78 -11.36 0.52
CA ILE A 123 -2.27 -12.39 1.44
C ILE A 123 -1.54 -13.75 1.24
N PRO A 124 -1.31 -14.52 2.32
CA PRO A 124 -0.58 -15.79 2.26
C PRO A 124 -1.10 -16.81 1.27
N THR A 125 -2.40 -16.84 1.08
CA THR A 125 -3.05 -17.79 0.18
C THR A 125 -2.58 -17.69 -1.26
N GLN A 126 -2.14 -16.50 -1.71
CA GLN A 126 -1.56 -16.29 -3.03
C GLN A 126 -0.27 -17.11 -3.24
N PHE A 127 0.45 -17.47 -2.16
CA PHE A 127 1.70 -18.24 -2.23
C PHE A 127 1.49 -19.76 -2.14
N SER A 128 0.25 -20.24 -2.03
CA SER A 128 -0.06 -21.67 -1.95
C SER A 128 -0.16 -22.35 -3.33
N LEU A 129 -0.42 -21.59 -4.40
CA LEU A 129 -0.53 -22.12 -5.76
C LEU A 129 0.86 -22.19 -6.43
N PRO A 130 1.34 -23.39 -6.86
CA PRO A 130 2.60 -23.51 -7.58
C PRO A 130 2.54 -22.72 -8.91
N PHE A 131 3.68 -22.21 -9.39
CA PHE A 131 3.82 -21.28 -10.53
C PHE A 131 3.31 -19.85 -10.27
N TYR A 132 2.08 -19.69 -9.76
CA TYR A 132 1.57 -18.35 -9.44
C TYR A 132 2.38 -17.72 -8.29
N ARG A 133 2.74 -18.52 -7.28
CA ARG A 133 3.69 -18.14 -6.22
C ARG A 133 5.00 -17.60 -6.81
N ASP A 134 5.59 -18.34 -7.73
CA ASP A 134 6.91 -18.00 -8.27
C ASP A 134 6.83 -16.75 -9.18
N TYR A 135 5.70 -16.57 -9.88
CA TYR A 135 5.40 -15.36 -10.65
C TYR A 135 5.30 -14.11 -9.76
N ILE A 136 4.47 -14.14 -8.70
CA ILE A 136 4.33 -12.97 -7.80
C ILE A 136 5.63 -12.68 -7.03
N MET A 137 6.41 -13.72 -6.68
CA MET A 137 7.73 -13.54 -6.08
C MET A 137 8.73 -12.92 -7.05
N ALA A 138 8.69 -13.30 -8.33
CA ALA A 138 9.53 -12.69 -9.37
C ALA A 138 9.20 -11.21 -9.60
N LEU A 139 7.94 -10.79 -9.37
CA LEU A 139 7.53 -9.38 -9.34
C LEU A 139 7.97 -8.63 -8.07
N GLY A 140 8.65 -9.29 -7.13
CA GLY A 140 9.09 -8.71 -5.86
C GLY A 140 7.96 -8.58 -4.83
N VAL A 141 6.81 -9.22 -5.04
CA VAL A 141 5.69 -9.17 -4.10
C VAL A 141 5.96 -10.08 -2.91
N GLY A 142 5.83 -9.51 -1.72
CA GLY A 142 6.03 -10.20 -0.45
C GLY A 142 4.73 -10.66 0.22
N LEU A 143 4.91 -11.31 1.37
CA LEU A 143 3.84 -11.87 2.18
C LEU A 143 3.37 -10.88 3.25
N VAL A 144 2.06 -10.63 3.34
CA VAL A 144 1.48 -9.79 4.41
C VAL A 144 1.30 -10.62 5.70
N THR A 145 2.32 -10.58 6.55
CA THR A 145 2.29 -11.11 7.93
C THR A 145 2.91 -10.09 8.87
N LYS A 146 2.54 -10.14 10.16
CA LYS A 146 3.17 -9.27 11.18
C LYS A 146 4.69 -9.41 11.19
N SER A 147 5.21 -10.64 11.13
CA SER A 147 6.65 -10.91 11.10
C SER A 147 7.31 -10.43 9.80
N GLY A 148 6.64 -10.61 8.65
CA GLY A 148 7.12 -10.13 7.35
C GLY A 148 7.23 -8.61 7.29
N ILE A 149 6.16 -7.90 7.66
CA ILE A 149 6.14 -6.43 7.75
C ILE A 149 7.24 -5.95 8.71
N SER A 150 7.33 -6.55 9.91
CA SER A 150 8.35 -6.17 10.90
C SER A 150 9.77 -6.38 10.39
N SER A 151 10.03 -7.46 9.64
CA SER A 151 11.35 -7.74 9.08
C SER A 151 11.77 -6.70 8.04
N ILE A 152 10.84 -6.31 7.16
CA ILE A 152 11.09 -5.30 6.12
C ILE A 152 11.30 -3.92 6.75
N LEU A 153 10.42 -3.51 7.66
CA LEU A 153 10.52 -2.22 8.35
C LEU A 153 11.83 -2.12 9.17
N ARG A 154 12.28 -3.19 9.83
CA ARG A 154 13.57 -3.19 10.56
C ARG A 154 14.80 -2.99 9.67
N LYS A 155 14.69 -3.29 8.36
CA LYS A 155 15.74 -3.00 7.37
C LYS A 155 15.71 -1.56 6.85
N ASN A 156 14.91 -0.68 7.45
CA ASN A 156 14.63 0.69 6.97
C ASN A 156 13.99 0.74 5.57
N HIS A 157 13.29 -0.32 5.19
CA HIS A 157 12.46 -0.31 3.99
C HIS A 157 11.02 0.04 4.36
N SER A 158 10.27 0.49 3.36
CA SER A 158 8.84 0.75 3.42
C SER A 158 8.05 -0.44 2.90
N VAL A 159 6.76 -0.50 3.26
CA VAL A 159 5.84 -1.53 2.77
C VAL A 159 4.58 -0.89 2.22
N THR A 160 4.01 -1.53 1.21
CA THR A 160 2.66 -1.26 0.74
C THR A 160 1.76 -2.44 1.06
N ILE A 161 0.63 -2.17 1.70
CA ILE A 161 -0.38 -3.16 2.03
C ILE A 161 -1.73 -2.71 1.49
N VAL A 162 -2.56 -3.69 1.16
CA VAL A 162 -3.96 -3.42 0.83
C VAL A 162 -4.82 -3.79 2.04
N VAL A 163 -5.42 -2.79 2.67
CA VAL A 163 -5.99 -2.92 4.02
C VAL A 163 -7.32 -3.65 4.02
N GLY A 164 -8.20 -3.33 3.06
CA GLY A 164 -9.52 -3.98 2.94
C GLY A 164 -9.42 -5.46 2.54
N GLY A 165 -8.40 -5.81 1.75
CA GLY A 165 -8.09 -7.18 1.34
C GLY A 165 -9.26 -7.89 0.67
N ALA A 166 -9.36 -9.21 0.85
CA ALA A 166 -10.38 -10.02 0.17
C ALA A 166 -11.84 -9.63 0.50
N HIS A 167 -12.12 -9.06 1.66
CA HIS A 167 -13.49 -8.61 1.99
C HIS A 167 -13.89 -7.38 1.16
N GLU A 168 -12.96 -6.46 0.90
CA GLU A 168 -13.22 -5.28 0.09
C GLU A 168 -13.53 -5.65 -1.36
N SER A 169 -12.90 -6.71 -1.89
CA SER A 169 -13.19 -7.22 -3.24
C SER A 169 -14.63 -7.71 -3.45
N LEU A 170 -15.38 -8.00 -2.38
CA LEU A 170 -16.80 -8.38 -2.48
C LEU A 170 -17.71 -7.18 -2.76
N TYR A 171 -17.25 -5.98 -2.44
CA TYR A 171 -17.94 -4.72 -2.75
C TYR A 171 -17.47 -4.10 -4.07
N ALA A 172 -16.43 -4.68 -4.70
CA ALA A 172 -15.92 -4.19 -5.97
C ALA A 172 -16.98 -4.37 -7.05
N LYS A 173 -17.62 -3.27 -7.45
CA LYS A 173 -18.51 -3.19 -8.60
C LYS A 173 -18.15 -1.90 -9.34
N PRO A 174 -18.32 -1.84 -10.67
CA PRO A 174 -18.16 -0.58 -11.39
C PRO A 174 -18.98 0.52 -10.71
N GLY A 175 -18.36 1.66 -10.43
CA GLY A 175 -19.00 2.82 -9.83
C GLY A 175 -18.92 2.82 -8.31
N ALA A 176 -18.80 1.66 -7.68
CA ALA A 176 -18.79 1.57 -6.23
C ALA A 176 -17.45 2.05 -5.65
N ASN A 177 -17.50 2.86 -4.59
CA ASN A 177 -16.33 3.35 -3.86
C ASN A 177 -16.40 2.96 -2.38
N LYS A 178 -16.66 1.67 -2.12
CA LYS A 178 -16.80 1.12 -0.77
C LYS A 178 -15.47 0.55 -0.27
N ILE A 179 -15.04 0.98 0.91
CA ILE A 179 -13.76 0.55 1.52
C ILE A 179 -13.97 -0.11 2.87
N VAL A 180 -13.34 -1.26 3.09
CA VAL A 180 -13.47 -2.06 4.32
C VAL A 180 -12.38 -1.61 5.28
N LEU A 181 -12.73 -0.76 6.25
CA LEU A 181 -11.75 -0.10 7.11
C LEU A 181 -12.14 -0.04 8.59
N ASN A 182 -13.43 -0.03 8.95
CA ASN A 182 -13.86 0.25 10.33
C ASN A 182 -13.25 -0.71 11.36
N ARG A 183 -13.19 -2.01 11.05
CA ARG A 183 -12.58 -3.04 11.91
C ARG A 183 -11.12 -3.32 11.57
N ARG A 184 -10.58 -2.74 10.49
CA ARG A 184 -9.20 -2.97 10.02
C ARG A 184 -8.21 -2.05 10.72
N LYS A 185 -7.80 -2.43 11.93
CA LYS A 185 -6.88 -1.64 12.77
C LYS A 185 -5.46 -2.23 12.88
N GLY A 186 -5.22 -3.39 12.26
CA GLY A 186 -4.00 -4.17 12.43
C GLY A 186 -2.72 -3.47 11.94
N PHE A 187 -2.80 -2.68 10.88
CA PHE A 187 -1.65 -1.95 10.34
C PHE A 187 -1.19 -0.82 11.27
N ILE A 188 -2.13 -0.16 11.95
CA ILE A 188 -1.86 0.86 12.96
C ILE A 188 -1.22 0.23 14.18
N ARG A 189 -1.77 -0.91 14.64
CA ARG A 189 -1.16 -1.69 15.73
C ARG A 189 0.29 -2.04 15.43
N ILE A 190 0.60 -2.52 14.23
CA ILE A 190 1.97 -2.87 13.84
C ILE A 190 2.87 -1.63 13.82
N ALA A 191 2.39 -0.49 13.31
CA ALA A 191 3.15 0.76 13.33
C ALA A 191 3.46 1.23 14.76
N LEU A 192 2.49 1.15 15.67
CA LEU A 192 2.66 1.49 17.08
C LEU A 192 3.59 0.52 17.82
N GLU A 193 3.59 -0.77 17.47
CA GLU A 193 4.50 -1.77 18.06
C GLU A 193 5.95 -1.61 17.57
N LEU A 194 6.16 -0.99 16.40
CA LEU A 194 7.47 -0.90 15.74
C LEU A 194 8.07 0.51 15.76
N CYS A 195 7.31 1.52 16.15
CA CYS A 195 7.85 2.87 16.31
C CYS A 195 8.88 2.85 17.45
N THR A 196 9.72 3.87 17.50
CA THR A 196 10.77 3.99 18.53
C THR A 196 10.68 5.29 19.31
N LYS A 197 9.65 6.09 19.06
CA LYS A 197 9.44 7.41 19.65
C LYS A 197 8.21 7.43 20.56
N THR A 198 8.33 8.15 21.66
CA THR A 198 7.22 8.47 22.57
C THR A 198 6.86 9.97 22.48
N GLU A 199 5.77 10.38 23.12
CA GLU A 199 5.39 11.80 23.21
C GLU A 199 6.48 12.65 23.88
N GLU A 200 7.16 12.11 24.89
CA GLU A 200 8.28 12.79 25.58
C GLU A 200 9.45 13.09 24.62
N ASP A 201 9.72 12.20 23.65
CA ASP A 201 10.79 12.40 22.69
C ASP A 201 10.53 13.59 21.75
N ILE A 202 9.26 13.96 21.54
CA ILE A 202 8.83 14.94 20.54
C ILE A 202 8.19 16.19 21.15
N ILE A 203 8.04 16.24 22.47
CA ILE A 203 7.36 17.34 23.19
C ILE A 203 7.95 18.73 22.92
N HIS A 204 9.18 18.77 22.41
CA HIS A 204 9.88 19.99 22.01
C HIS A 204 9.46 20.52 20.63
N LEU A 205 8.62 19.79 19.90
CA LEU A 205 8.08 20.15 18.59
C LEU A 205 6.58 20.40 18.73
N THR A 206 6.11 21.52 18.19
CA THR A 206 4.68 21.82 18.05
C THR A 206 4.08 21.09 16.85
N ASP A 207 2.75 20.87 16.87
CA ASP A 207 2.04 20.28 15.73
C ASP A 207 2.22 21.09 14.43
N GLU A 208 2.34 22.42 14.55
CA GLU A 208 2.61 23.34 13.45
C GLU A 208 4.02 23.13 12.87
N GLU A 209 5.04 23.03 13.72
CA GLU A 209 6.41 22.73 13.27
C GLU A 209 6.51 21.34 12.67
N ILE A 210 5.77 20.36 13.21
CA ILE A 210 5.69 19.02 12.63
C ILE A 210 5.10 19.12 11.23
N SER A 211 3.95 19.77 11.07
CA SER A 211 3.29 19.96 9.78
C SER A 211 4.17 20.70 8.77
N ASP A 212 4.82 21.80 9.18
CA ASP A 212 5.71 22.60 8.34
C ASP A 212 6.94 21.80 7.89
N ASN A 213 7.55 21.03 8.81
CA ASN A 213 8.68 20.16 8.46
C ASN A 213 8.26 19.06 7.47
N ILE A 214 7.05 18.50 7.62
CA ILE A 214 6.51 17.50 6.70
C ILE A 214 6.29 18.12 5.32
N TYR A 215 5.58 19.25 5.27
CA TYR A 215 5.23 19.92 4.03
C TYR A 215 6.46 20.33 3.21
N ASN A 216 7.50 20.81 3.89
CA ASN A 216 8.74 21.24 3.24
C ASN A 216 9.77 20.10 3.06
N GLY A 217 9.42 18.85 3.37
CA GLY A 217 10.34 17.71 3.26
C GLY A 217 11.54 17.78 4.22
N ARG A 218 11.46 18.58 5.28
CA ARG A 218 12.47 18.74 6.35
C ARG A 218 12.29 17.72 7.48
N TRP A 219 11.66 16.58 7.17
CA TRP A 219 11.50 15.51 8.13
C TRP A 219 12.87 15.02 8.65
N ASN A 220 12.95 14.71 9.93
CA ASN A 220 14.12 14.09 10.54
C ASN A 220 13.74 12.97 11.52
N ASN A 221 14.71 12.09 11.81
CA ASN A 221 14.53 10.94 12.72
C ASN A 221 14.19 11.35 14.18
N SER A 222 14.25 12.63 14.53
CA SER A 222 13.86 13.11 15.85
C SER A 222 12.34 13.21 15.98
N MET A 223 11.61 13.38 14.87
CA MET A 223 10.15 13.57 14.86
C MET A 223 9.38 12.25 15.00
N SER A 224 9.71 11.26 14.18
CA SER A 224 9.14 9.92 14.23
C SER A 224 10.08 9.00 13.45
N ASP A 225 9.85 7.70 13.45
CA ASP A 225 10.60 6.76 12.60
C ASP A 225 9.68 5.92 11.71
N ILE A 226 8.37 6.00 11.89
CA ILE A 226 7.35 5.30 11.10
C ILE A 226 6.23 6.28 10.72
N ALA A 227 5.82 6.23 9.45
CA ALA A 227 4.65 6.94 8.97
C ALA A 227 3.70 6.00 8.25
N ILE A 228 2.40 6.21 8.44
CA ILE A 228 1.34 5.55 7.69
C ILE A 228 0.88 6.52 6.61
N VAL A 229 0.76 6.08 5.37
CA VAL A 229 0.35 6.93 4.25
C VAL A 229 -0.95 6.39 3.65
N PRO A 230 -2.06 7.14 3.70
CA PRO A 230 -3.28 6.75 3.01
C PRO A 230 -3.05 6.84 1.49
N VAL A 231 -3.45 5.81 0.76
CA VAL A 231 -3.39 5.77 -0.70
C VAL A 231 -4.76 5.38 -1.23
N TYR A 232 -5.30 6.18 -2.14
CA TYR A 232 -6.57 5.91 -2.81
C TYR A 232 -6.38 5.66 -4.30
N VAL A 233 -7.06 4.67 -4.87
CA VAL A 233 -6.98 4.29 -6.28
C VAL A 233 -8.32 4.52 -6.97
N PHE A 234 -8.45 5.65 -7.67
CA PHE A 234 -9.64 5.95 -8.46
C PHE A 234 -9.71 5.05 -9.69
N GLY A 235 -10.91 4.58 -10.03
CA GLY A 235 -11.16 3.75 -11.21
C GLY A 235 -10.80 2.26 -11.07
N GLU A 236 -10.21 1.82 -9.96
CA GLU A 236 -9.82 0.41 -9.73
C GLU A 236 -11.04 -0.53 -9.83
N ASN A 237 -12.17 -0.15 -9.24
CA ASN A 237 -13.40 -0.95 -9.27
C ASN A 237 -14.07 -0.99 -10.66
N ASN A 238 -13.63 -0.14 -11.58
CA ASN A 238 -14.21 0.00 -12.91
C ASN A 238 -13.61 -1.01 -13.90
N VAL A 239 -12.50 -1.68 -13.58
CA VAL A 239 -11.79 -2.53 -14.55
C VAL A 239 -12.40 -3.93 -14.72
N HIS A 240 -13.33 -4.32 -13.84
CA HIS A 240 -13.93 -5.65 -13.83
C HIS A 240 -15.44 -5.60 -13.53
N ASN A 241 -16.24 -6.41 -14.22
CA ASN A 241 -17.62 -6.65 -13.80
C ASN A 241 -17.63 -7.83 -12.82
N VAL A 242 -18.00 -7.55 -11.58
CA VAL A 242 -18.09 -8.55 -10.52
C VAL A 242 -19.53 -9.01 -10.38
N PHE A 243 -19.73 -10.32 -10.54
CA PHE A 243 -20.99 -10.98 -10.26
C PHE A 243 -20.96 -11.52 -8.83
N ASN A 244 -21.67 -10.85 -7.94
CA ASN A 244 -21.90 -11.35 -6.59
C ASN A 244 -22.95 -12.44 -6.64
N THR A 245 -22.53 -13.67 -6.38
CA THR A 245 -23.38 -14.87 -6.33
C THR A 245 -24.43 -14.84 -5.20
N THR A 246 -24.50 -13.78 -4.41
CA THR A 246 -25.52 -13.57 -3.38
C THR A 246 -26.79 -12.85 -3.88
N GLU A 247 -26.80 -12.22 -5.06
CA GLU A 247 -27.95 -11.37 -5.46
C GLU A 247 -28.67 -11.69 -6.76
N GLU A 248 -28.14 -12.50 -7.69
CA GLU A 248 -28.93 -12.88 -8.88
C GLU A 248 -28.67 -14.32 -9.29
N ILE A 249 -29.49 -15.23 -8.76
CA ILE A 249 -29.61 -16.58 -9.30
C ILE A 249 -30.54 -16.48 -10.51
N SER A 250 -29.96 -16.29 -11.70
CA SER A 250 -30.64 -16.77 -12.91
C SER A 250 -30.57 -18.30 -12.90
N GLU A 251 -31.73 -18.95 -12.86
CA GLU A 251 -31.85 -20.40 -12.58
C GLU A 251 -31.33 -21.31 -13.72
N ASN A 252 -30.82 -20.78 -14.84
CA ASN A 252 -30.77 -21.53 -16.11
C ASN A 252 -29.40 -21.83 -16.72
N SER A 253 -28.26 -21.68 -16.02
CA SER A 253 -26.95 -22.05 -16.58
C SER A 253 -26.18 -23.10 -15.76
N GLU A 254 -26.01 -24.29 -16.33
CA GLU A 254 -25.20 -25.40 -15.79
C GLU A 254 -23.73 -25.02 -15.60
N ILE A 255 -23.22 -24.14 -16.47
CA ILE A 255 -21.85 -23.58 -16.40
C ILE A 255 -21.71 -22.71 -15.14
N MET A 256 -22.74 -21.93 -14.81
CA MET A 256 -22.71 -21.07 -13.61
C MET A 256 -22.76 -21.90 -12.32
N LYS A 257 -23.51 -23.01 -12.32
CA LYS A 257 -23.52 -23.97 -11.20
C LYS A 257 -22.16 -24.65 -11.00
N THR A 258 -21.42 -24.94 -12.08
CA THR A 258 -20.07 -25.51 -12.00
C THR A 258 -19.04 -24.48 -11.54
N LEU A 259 -19.10 -23.24 -12.05
CA LEU A 259 -18.25 -22.14 -11.57
C LEU A 259 -18.49 -21.83 -10.08
N LEU A 260 -19.76 -21.86 -9.63
CA LEU A 260 -20.10 -21.71 -8.22
C LEU A 260 -19.54 -22.85 -7.35
N LYS A 261 -19.63 -24.11 -7.81
CA LYS A 261 -19.02 -25.24 -7.10
C LYS A 261 -17.50 -25.09 -6.99
N LEU A 262 -16.84 -24.62 -8.04
CA LEU A 262 -15.41 -24.32 -8.02
C LEU A 262 -15.10 -23.15 -7.08
N GLN A 263 -15.89 -22.08 -7.10
CA GLN A 263 -15.77 -20.93 -6.20
C GLN A 263 -15.91 -21.37 -4.72
N LEU A 264 -16.86 -22.25 -4.41
CA LEU A 264 -17.07 -22.79 -3.07
C LEU A 264 -15.94 -23.75 -2.65
N LEU A 265 -15.40 -24.54 -3.58
CA LEU A 265 -14.21 -25.35 -3.35
C LEU A 265 -12.99 -24.46 -3.06
N MET A 266 -12.77 -23.44 -3.87
CA MET A 266 -11.72 -22.45 -3.67
C MET A 266 -11.90 -21.75 -2.33
N LYS A 267 -13.11 -21.33 -1.97
CA LYS A 267 -13.43 -20.75 -0.65
C LYS A 267 -13.07 -21.69 0.49
N LYS A 268 -13.33 -22.99 0.34
CA LYS A 268 -12.97 -24.02 1.35
C LYS A 268 -11.46 -24.11 1.58
N TYR A 269 -10.65 -23.94 0.53
CA TYR A 269 -9.19 -24.01 0.63
C TYR A 269 -8.54 -22.66 0.97
N THR A 270 -9.12 -21.55 0.50
CA THR A 270 -8.52 -20.21 0.59
C THR A 270 -9.04 -19.40 1.78
N GLY A 271 -10.19 -19.78 2.35
CA GLY A 271 -10.85 -19.07 3.44
C GLY A 271 -11.67 -17.85 3.02
N PHE A 272 -11.69 -17.47 1.74
CA PHE A 272 -12.45 -16.34 1.22
C PHE A 272 -13.07 -16.64 -0.15
N THR A 273 -14.18 -15.98 -0.48
CA THR A 273 -14.85 -16.16 -1.77
C THR A 273 -14.13 -15.33 -2.83
N LEU A 274 -13.57 -15.97 -3.87
CA LEU A 274 -13.11 -15.23 -5.05
C LEU A 274 -14.34 -14.71 -5.81
N PRO A 275 -14.47 -13.39 -6.07
CA PRO A 275 -15.57 -12.88 -6.87
C PRO A 275 -15.56 -13.52 -8.27
N LEU A 276 -16.75 -13.84 -8.81
CA LEU A 276 -16.84 -14.23 -10.22
C LEU A 276 -16.73 -12.96 -11.05
N VAL A 277 -15.76 -12.94 -11.95
CA VAL A 277 -15.45 -11.75 -12.74
C VAL A 277 -15.67 -12.06 -14.21
N ASN A 278 -16.36 -11.15 -14.88
CA ASN A 278 -16.33 -11.07 -16.33
C ASN A 278 -15.79 -9.73 -16.78
N SER A 279 -14.95 -9.76 -17.79
CA SER A 279 -14.35 -8.59 -18.40
C SER A 279 -14.06 -8.90 -19.87
N ARG A 280 -12.88 -8.56 -20.38
CA ARG A 280 -12.53 -8.84 -21.77
C ARG A 280 -11.69 -10.10 -21.93
N GLY A 281 -11.81 -10.71 -23.09
CA GLY A 281 -10.92 -11.78 -23.55
C GLY A 281 -9.62 -11.23 -24.14
N VAL A 282 -8.73 -12.15 -24.53
CA VAL A 282 -7.52 -11.80 -25.31
C VAL A 282 -7.91 -11.32 -26.72
N PHE A 283 -8.97 -11.89 -27.28
CA PHE A 283 -9.42 -11.65 -28.67
C PHE A 283 -10.83 -11.04 -28.79
N ASN A 284 -11.50 -10.74 -27.67
CA ASN A 284 -12.85 -10.17 -27.66
C ASN A 284 -13.01 -9.22 -26.46
N TYR A 285 -14.04 -8.37 -26.50
CA TYR A 285 -14.35 -7.42 -25.42
C TYR A 285 -15.54 -7.84 -24.54
N ASP A 286 -16.22 -8.92 -24.90
CA ASP A 286 -17.50 -9.31 -24.30
C ASP A 286 -17.37 -10.34 -23.17
N PHE A 287 -16.30 -11.15 -23.17
CA PHE A 287 -16.10 -12.17 -22.15
C PHE A 287 -14.62 -12.54 -21.89
N GLY A 288 -14.19 -12.50 -20.63
CA GLY A 288 -12.88 -13.00 -20.19
C GLY A 288 -12.42 -12.48 -18.83
N LEU A 289 -11.16 -12.76 -18.49
CA LEU A 289 -10.56 -12.39 -17.19
C LEU A 289 -9.63 -11.17 -17.25
N LEU A 290 -9.38 -10.61 -18.44
CA LEU A 290 -8.51 -9.44 -18.57
C LEU A 290 -9.28 -8.17 -18.19
N PRO A 291 -8.66 -7.21 -17.49
CA PRO A 291 -9.32 -5.97 -17.11
C PRO A 291 -9.74 -5.15 -18.33
N TYR A 292 -10.87 -4.46 -18.23
CA TYR A 292 -11.26 -3.43 -19.20
C TYR A 292 -10.19 -2.34 -19.28
N LYS A 293 -10.07 -1.72 -20.46
CA LYS A 293 -9.15 -0.60 -20.68
C LYS A 293 -9.75 0.68 -20.07
N ARG A 294 -9.69 0.81 -18.74
CA ARG A 294 -10.12 1.99 -18.02
C ARG A 294 -8.94 2.63 -17.30
N ARG A 295 -9.01 3.95 -17.15
CA ARG A 295 -8.00 4.74 -16.43
C ARG A 295 -8.07 4.39 -14.95
N MET A 296 -6.91 4.32 -14.32
CA MET A 296 -6.77 4.23 -12.86
C MET A 296 -5.80 5.32 -12.40
N ASP A 297 -6.15 6.03 -11.34
CA ASP A 297 -5.32 7.08 -10.76
C ASP A 297 -5.00 6.73 -9.30
N VAL A 298 -3.73 6.44 -9.03
CA VAL A 298 -3.23 6.15 -7.68
C VAL A 298 -2.82 7.47 -7.04
N VAL A 299 -3.60 7.93 -6.07
CA VAL A 299 -3.36 9.18 -5.33
C VAL A 299 -2.79 8.84 -3.96
N THR A 300 -1.59 9.34 -3.67
CA THR A 300 -0.92 9.17 -2.37
C THR A 300 -1.18 10.40 -1.51
N GLY A 301 -1.68 10.19 -0.30
CA GLY A 301 -1.96 11.26 0.65
C GLY A 301 -0.78 11.65 1.53
N GLU A 302 -1.07 12.50 2.51
CA GLU A 302 -0.07 12.99 3.45
C GLU A 302 0.31 11.90 4.48
N PRO A 303 1.60 11.80 4.84
CA PRO A 303 2.05 10.84 5.85
C PRO A 303 1.55 11.20 7.25
N ILE A 304 1.02 10.20 7.96
CA ILE A 304 0.61 10.25 9.36
C ILE A 304 1.74 9.63 10.20
N TYR A 305 2.43 10.45 10.98
CA TYR A 305 3.56 10.02 11.78
C TYR A 305 3.11 9.35 13.06
N ILE A 306 3.74 8.22 13.39
CA ILE A 306 3.35 7.39 14.50
C ILE A 306 4.41 7.46 15.59
N TYR A 307 3.96 7.75 16.81
CA TYR A 307 4.72 7.69 18.05
C TYR A 307 3.79 7.25 19.20
N ARG A 308 4.37 6.76 20.29
CA ARG A 308 3.59 6.33 21.47
C ARG A 308 3.10 7.56 22.21
N LYS A 309 1.80 7.86 22.12
CA LYS A 309 1.17 9.02 22.77
C LYS A 309 0.71 8.70 24.19
N PHE A 310 0.04 7.56 24.38
CA PHE A 310 -0.59 7.24 25.66
C PHE A 310 0.27 6.36 26.57
N SER A 311 1.42 5.88 26.08
CA SER A 311 2.34 5.03 26.85
C SER A 311 3.58 5.77 27.30
N LYS A 312 4.02 5.47 28.53
CA LYS A 312 5.24 6.05 29.12
C LYS A 312 6.50 5.38 28.59
N SER A 313 6.41 4.11 28.19
CA SER A 313 7.52 3.36 27.62
C SER A 313 7.18 2.75 26.28
N ILE A 314 8.18 2.66 25.40
CA ILE A 314 8.08 1.92 24.13
C ILE A 314 7.85 0.42 24.34
N LYS A 315 8.18 -0.10 25.53
CA LYS A 315 7.99 -1.50 25.90
C LYS A 315 6.57 -1.81 26.39
N ASP A 316 5.78 -0.79 26.67
CA ASP A 316 4.41 -0.97 27.12
C ASP A 316 3.55 -1.56 26.00
N LYS A 317 2.56 -2.36 26.39
CA LYS A 317 1.64 -2.94 25.42
C LYS A 317 0.83 -1.82 24.76
N VAL A 318 0.70 -1.88 23.44
CA VAL A 318 -0.20 -1.00 22.67
C VAL A 318 -1.64 -1.15 23.17
N THR A 319 -2.25 -0.04 23.59
CA THR A 319 -3.66 -0.02 24.04
C THR A 319 -4.59 0.16 22.85
N ASP A 320 -5.82 -0.33 22.98
CA ASP A 320 -6.81 -0.18 21.92
C ASP A 320 -7.26 1.30 21.79
N GLU A 321 -7.22 2.10 22.87
CA GLU A 321 -7.51 3.55 22.76
C GLU A 321 -6.51 4.27 21.85
N GLU A 322 -5.23 3.91 21.93
CA GLU A 322 -4.18 4.49 21.11
C GLU A 322 -4.30 4.08 19.64
N ILE A 323 -4.66 2.81 19.41
CA ILE A 323 -4.95 2.32 18.06
C ILE A 323 -6.13 3.07 17.46
N ASP A 324 -7.20 3.27 18.25
CA ASP A 324 -8.43 3.92 17.81
C ASP A 324 -8.21 5.39 17.49
N TYR A 325 -7.40 6.09 18.28
CA TYR A 325 -6.98 7.47 18.03
C TYR A 325 -6.31 7.62 16.66
N TYR A 326 -5.27 6.83 16.37
CA TYR A 326 -4.59 6.90 15.08
C TYR A 326 -5.46 6.36 13.93
N HIS A 327 -6.38 5.44 14.21
CA HIS A 327 -7.34 4.94 13.21
C HIS A 327 -8.32 6.01 12.78
N GLU A 328 -8.79 6.83 13.72
CA GLU A 328 -9.65 7.96 13.42
C GLU A 328 -8.93 9.03 12.59
N ILE A 329 -7.68 9.37 12.95
CA ILE A 329 -6.85 10.27 12.14
C ILE A 329 -6.68 9.72 10.72
N TYR A 330 -6.36 8.43 10.60
CA TYR A 330 -6.22 7.78 9.30
C TYR A 330 -7.50 7.84 8.46
N ARG A 331 -8.66 7.54 9.06
CA ARG A 331 -9.96 7.66 8.38
C ARG A 331 -10.22 9.07 7.88
N ASN A 332 -10.01 10.07 8.74
CA ASN A 332 -10.25 11.47 8.39
C ASN A 332 -9.34 11.92 7.25
N LYS A 333 -8.05 11.57 7.30
CA LYS A 333 -7.09 11.86 6.23
C LYS A 333 -7.41 11.14 4.92
N LEU A 334 -7.96 9.93 4.98
CA LEU A 334 -8.40 9.19 3.80
C LEU A 334 -9.64 9.82 3.15
N VAL A 335 -10.60 10.27 3.95
CA VAL A 335 -11.79 11.01 3.47
C VAL A 335 -11.38 12.35 2.87
N GLU A 336 -10.50 13.11 3.55
CA GLU A 336 -9.93 14.35 3.04
C GLU A 336 -9.21 14.12 1.70
N LEU A 337 -8.41 13.05 1.61
CA LEU A 337 -7.72 12.66 0.38
C LEU A 337 -8.72 12.39 -0.75
N TRP A 338 -9.82 11.71 -0.48
CA TRP A 338 -10.84 11.43 -1.49
C TRP A 338 -11.57 12.71 -1.92
N GLU A 339 -12.07 13.51 -0.98
CA GLU A 339 -12.83 14.74 -1.27
C GLU A 339 -12.01 15.73 -2.10
N LYS A 340 -10.73 15.90 -1.74
CA LYS A 340 -9.82 16.78 -2.47
C LYS A 340 -9.54 16.31 -3.89
N HIS A 341 -9.69 15.01 -4.17
CA HIS A 341 -9.27 14.41 -5.44
C HIS A 341 -10.40 13.72 -6.22
N LYS A 342 -11.65 13.93 -5.82
CA LYS A 342 -12.83 13.35 -6.48
C LYS A 342 -12.99 13.74 -7.95
N GLY A 343 -12.27 14.75 -8.43
CA GLY A 343 -12.15 15.04 -9.86
C GLY A 343 -11.52 13.92 -10.70
N PHE A 344 -10.88 12.93 -10.08
CA PHE A 344 -10.45 11.70 -10.77
C PHE A 344 -11.55 10.63 -10.85
N ALA A 345 -12.62 10.77 -10.06
CA ALA A 345 -13.79 9.92 -10.19
C ALA A 345 -14.62 10.35 -11.42
N THR A 346 -15.29 9.39 -12.02
CA THR A 346 -16.23 9.61 -13.13
C THR A 346 -17.61 10.00 -12.60
N GLU A 347 -18.47 10.59 -13.44
CA GLU A 347 -19.79 11.11 -13.00
C GLU A 347 -20.73 10.05 -12.42
N TRP A 348 -20.53 8.79 -12.80
CA TRP A 348 -21.33 7.65 -12.38
C TRP A 348 -20.70 6.89 -11.21
N ASP A 349 -19.51 7.31 -10.76
CA ASP A 349 -18.90 6.77 -9.55
C ASP A 349 -19.64 7.31 -8.31
N GLU A 350 -19.99 6.41 -7.40
CA GLU A 350 -20.60 6.71 -6.10
C GLU A 350 -19.61 7.47 -5.21
N ASN A 351 -20.12 8.19 -4.21
CA ASN A 351 -19.25 8.78 -3.18
C ASN A 351 -18.52 7.70 -2.36
N LEU A 352 -17.41 8.09 -1.73
CA LEU A 352 -16.68 7.21 -0.82
C LEU A 352 -17.57 6.75 0.34
N GLU A 353 -17.63 5.44 0.56
CA GLU A 353 -18.30 4.84 1.71
C GLU A 353 -17.32 3.96 2.50
N ILE A 354 -17.12 4.28 3.79
CA ILE A 354 -16.34 3.43 4.70
C ILE A 354 -17.26 2.42 5.36
N VAL A 355 -17.07 1.14 5.03
CA VAL A 355 -17.82 0.01 5.57
C VAL A 355 -17.01 -0.79 6.60
N GLU A 356 -17.60 -1.89 7.08
CA GLU A 356 -17.14 -2.71 8.22
C GLU A 356 -15.63 -2.95 8.35
#